data_AF-A0A963VIN4-F1
#
_entry.id   AF-A0A963VIN4-F1
#
_cell.length_a   1.000
_cell.length_b   1.000
_cell.length_c   1.000
_cell.angle_alpha   90.00
_cell.angle_beta   90.00
_cell.angle_gamma   90.00
#
_symmetry.space_group_name_H-M   'P 1'
#
loop_
_entity.id
_entity.type
_entity.pdbx_description
1 polymer ?
#
loop_
_entity_poly.entity_id
_entity_poly.type
_entity_poly.pdbx_seq_one_letter_code
_entity_poly.pdbx_strand_id
1 'polypeptide(L)'
;DPLALIQYLDYKTYLVGDINTKVDRASMAHSLEVREPLMDHELIDWLATLPTSHKIVGQEGKYLFKKSMEPHLPNDVLYRPKMGFSVPLARWFRGPLRQRVQDAILGDRLRSTGWFDSGYLQHLVQAHQSGARDYSAPIWTLLMFEAFLRQVVDEPVATDSTARAGDLLVAAQ
;
A
#
# COMPACT_ATOMS: atom_id res chain seq x y z
N ASP A 1 24.56 -5.27 14.96
CA ASP A 1 23.90 -6.19 14.01
C ASP A 1 23.16 -5.37 12.97
N PRO A 2 23.55 -5.41 11.68
CA PRO A 2 22.84 -4.70 10.60
C PRO A 2 21.37 -5.08 10.46
N LEU A 3 20.99 -6.34 10.72
CA LEU A 3 19.59 -6.75 10.62
C LEU A 3 18.73 -6.05 11.69
N ALA A 4 19.18 -6.04 12.94
CA ALA A 4 18.50 -5.35 14.02
C ALA A 4 18.31 -3.84 13.73
N LEU A 5 19.30 -3.18 13.09
CA LEU A 5 19.18 -1.78 12.69
C LEU A 5 18.11 -1.57 11.61
N ILE A 6 18.06 -2.43 10.59
CA ILE A 6 17.03 -2.37 9.54
C ILE A 6 15.64 -2.62 10.14
N GLN A 7 15.51 -3.61 11.03
CA GLN A 7 14.25 -3.88 11.73
C GLN A 7 13.78 -2.69 12.55
N TYR A 8 14.70 -2.04 13.28
CA TYR A 8 14.38 -0.83 14.04
C TYR A 8 13.86 0.29 13.13
N LEU A 9 14.51 0.52 11.98
CA LEU A 9 14.06 1.51 11.01
C LEU A 9 12.67 1.17 10.46
N ASP A 10 12.42 -0.10 10.13
CA ASP A 10 11.10 -0.56 9.68
C ASP A 10 10.03 -0.28 10.74
N TYR A 11 10.27 -0.60 12.01
CA TYR A 11 9.33 -0.33 13.11
C TYR A 11 9.05 1.17 13.27
N LYS A 12 10.05 2.03 13.09
CA LYS A 12 9.92 3.48 13.31
C LYS A 12 9.44 4.27 12.10
N THR A 13 9.49 3.69 10.91
CA THR A 13 9.16 4.41 9.66
C THR A 13 8.12 3.66 8.84
N TYR A 14 8.48 2.52 8.26
CA TYR A 14 7.63 1.80 7.31
C TYR A 14 6.36 1.23 7.94
N LEU A 15 6.48 0.63 9.13
CA LEU A 15 5.36 -0.02 9.80
C LEU A 15 4.29 0.99 10.20
N VAL A 16 4.69 2.05 10.92
CA VAL A 16 3.77 3.10 11.38
C VAL A 16 3.30 4.01 10.25
N GLY A 17 4.18 4.33 9.29
CA GLY A 17 3.90 5.28 8.22
C GLY A 17 3.18 4.68 7.01
N ASP A 18 3.26 3.35 6.81
CA ASP A 18 2.64 2.68 5.67
C ASP A 18 1.63 1.61 6.11
N ILE A 19 2.11 0.55 6.78
CA ILE A 19 1.30 -0.65 7.03
C ILE A 19 0.15 -0.36 8.00
N ASN A 20 0.45 0.10 9.21
CA ASN A 20 -0.55 0.32 10.26
C ASN A 20 -1.50 1.45 9.88
N THR A 21 -0.97 2.52 9.26
CA THR A 21 -1.79 3.62 8.74
C THR A 21 -2.82 3.14 7.71
N LYS A 22 -2.43 2.26 6.78
CA LYS A 22 -3.36 1.71 5.78
C LYS A 22 -4.44 0.84 6.41
N VAL A 23 -4.05 -0.07 7.33
CA VAL A 23 -4.98 -0.99 8.00
C VAL A 23 -5.97 -0.21 8.87
N ASP A 24 -5.49 0.73 9.67
CA ASP A 24 -6.32 1.56 10.54
C ASP A 24 -7.35 2.36 9.73
N ARG A 25 -6.90 3.10 8.72
CA ARG A 25 -7.80 3.90 7.88
C ARG A 25 -8.84 3.06 7.15
N ALA A 26 -8.45 1.92 6.59
CA ALA A 26 -9.37 1.04 5.86
C ALA A 26 -10.39 0.37 6.79
N SER A 27 -9.97 -0.04 7.98
CA SER A 27 -10.85 -0.72 8.94
C SER A 27 -11.81 0.26 9.62
N MET A 28 -11.31 1.42 10.08
CA MET A 28 -12.13 2.43 10.74
C MET A 28 -13.14 3.10 9.80
N ALA A 29 -12.86 3.17 8.49
CA ALA A 29 -13.85 3.57 7.48
C ALA A 29 -15.11 2.67 7.49
N HIS A 30 -15.00 1.45 8.03
CA HIS A 30 -16.09 0.50 8.17
C HIS A 30 -16.42 0.17 9.64
N SER A 31 -16.01 1.02 10.59
CA SER A 31 -16.22 0.82 12.04
C SER A 31 -15.66 -0.52 12.56
N LEU A 32 -14.58 -1.02 11.96
CA LEU A 32 -13.89 -2.23 12.38
C LEU A 32 -12.61 -1.86 13.13
N GLU A 33 -12.41 -2.46 14.31
CA GLU A 33 -11.15 -2.35 15.06
C GLU A 33 -10.26 -3.56 14.73
N VAL A 34 -9.11 -3.33 14.10
CA VAL A 34 -8.12 -4.39 13.82
C VAL A 34 -7.09 -4.47 14.95
N ARG A 35 -6.77 -5.69 15.37
CA ARG A 35 -5.73 -5.98 16.36
C ARG A 35 -4.58 -6.72 15.70
N GLU A 36 -3.35 -6.41 16.10
CA GLU A 36 -2.12 -7.00 15.54
C GLU A 36 -1.31 -7.72 16.65
N PRO A 37 -1.69 -8.95 17.06
CA PRO A 37 -1.10 -9.61 18.23
C PRO A 37 0.41 -9.82 18.16
N LEU A 38 0.97 -9.97 16.96
CA LEU A 38 2.42 -10.14 16.75
C LEU A 38 3.22 -8.83 16.94
N MET A 39 2.53 -7.70 17.14
CA MET A 39 3.13 -6.40 17.44
C MET A 39 2.98 -6.00 18.90
N ASP A 40 2.63 -6.94 19.78
CA ASP A 40 2.66 -6.68 21.21
C ASP A 40 4.07 -6.24 21.65
N HIS A 41 4.13 -5.18 22.47
CA HIS A 41 5.37 -4.55 22.86
C HIS A 41 6.28 -5.47 23.68
N GLU A 42 5.73 -6.33 24.56
CA GLU A 42 6.54 -7.27 25.34
C GLU A 42 7.18 -8.31 24.43
N LEU A 43 6.42 -8.81 23.44
CA LEU A 43 6.93 -9.71 22.42
C LEU A 43 8.03 -9.06 21.59
N ILE A 44 7.83 -7.82 21.11
CA ILE A 44 8.81 -7.11 20.29
C ILE A 44 10.08 -6.81 21.09
N ASP A 45 9.95 -6.36 22.34
CA ASP A 45 11.09 -6.08 23.22
C ASP A 45 11.92 -7.34 23.48
N TRP A 46 11.27 -8.47 23.75
CA TRP A 46 11.96 -9.75 23.89
C TRP A 46 12.65 -10.16 22.58
N LEU A 47 11.95 -10.09 21.43
CA LEU A 47 12.53 -10.41 20.12
C LEU A 47 13.72 -9.52 19.76
N ALA A 48 13.74 -8.26 20.22
CA ALA A 48 14.85 -7.34 20.00
C ALA A 48 16.14 -7.79 20.72
N THR A 49 16.03 -8.50 21.85
CA THR A 49 17.18 -9.07 22.57
C THR A 49 17.81 -10.29 21.89
N LEU A 50 17.06 -10.97 20.99
CA LEU A 50 17.52 -12.22 20.40
C LEU A 50 18.61 -12.02 19.34
N PRO A 51 19.65 -12.87 19.33
CA PRO A 51 20.64 -12.90 18.27
C PRO A 51 20.01 -13.14 16.89
N THR A 52 20.60 -12.53 15.86
CA THR A 52 20.19 -12.65 14.45
C THR A 52 20.07 -14.11 13.99
N SER A 53 20.94 -14.98 14.49
CA SER A 53 20.97 -16.42 14.17
C SER A 53 19.69 -17.17 14.56
N HIS A 54 18.89 -16.64 15.48
CA HIS A 54 17.56 -17.20 15.80
C HIS A 54 16.47 -16.68 14.85
N LYS A 55 16.70 -15.55 14.18
CA LYS A 55 15.72 -14.89 13.30
C LYS A 55 15.86 -15.35 11.85
N ILE A 56 17.10 -15.55 11.40
CA ILE A 56 17.46 -15.96 10.03
C ILE A 56 18.52 -17.05 10.09
N VAL A 57 18.28 -18.16 9.38
CA VAL A 57 19.24 -19.27 9.21
C VAL A 57 19.36 -19.60 7.73
N GLY A 58 20.53 -19.33 7.14
CA GLY A 58 20.70 -19.45 5.69
C GLY A 58 19.77 -18.49 4.93
N GLN A 59 18.90 -19.02 4.08
CA GLN A 59 17.86 -18.24 3.38
C GLN A 59 16.51 -18.26 4.10
N GLU A 60 16.40 -18.95 5.23
CA GLU A 60 15.17 -19.13 5.97
C GLU A 60 14.97 -17.97 6.97
N GLY A 61 14.02 -17.08 6.66
CA GLY A 61 13.61 -16.00 7.55
C GLY A 61 12.49 -16.44 8.51
N LYS A 62 12.24 -15.63 9.56
CA LYS A 62 11.27 -15.96 10.62
C LYS A 62 11.56 -17.32 11.28
N TYR A 63 12.83 -17.73 11.35
CA TYR A 63 13.23 -19.10 11.67
C TYR A 63 12.65 -19.58 13.01
N LEU A 64 12.93 -18.85 14.11
CA LEU A 64 12.39 -19.18 15.44
C LEU A 64 10.86 -19.23 15.46
N PHE A 65 10.19 -18.28 14.79
CA PHE A 65 8.73 -18.22 14.72
C PHE A 65 8.16 -19.45 14.00
N LYS A 66 8.73 -19.83 12.85
CA LYS A 66 8.31 -21.03 12.12
C LYS A 66 8.48 -22.29 12.97
N LYS A 67 9.65 -22.45 13.62
CA LYS A 67 9.91 -23.58 14.53
C LYS A 67 8.92 -23.66 15.68
N SER A 68 8.57 -22.54 16.29
CA SER A 68 7.58 -22.51 17.37
C SER A 68 6.17 -22.91 16.92
N MET A 69 5.86 -22.78 15.62
CA MET A 69 4.53 -23.04 15.06
C MET A 69 4.41 -24.42 14.38
N GLU A 70 5.49 -25.19 14.25
CA GLU A 70 5.47 -26.55 13.68
C GLU A 70 4.43 -27.50 14.34
N PRO A 71 4.17 -27.43 15.66
CA PRO A 71 3.11 -28.25 16.28
C PRO A 71 1.68 -27.83 15.90
N HIS A 72 1.50 -26.62 15.36
CA HIS A 72 0.19 -25.99 15.14
C HIS A 72 -0.18 -25.85 13.67
N LEU A 73 0.81 -25.80 12.77
CA LEU A 73 0.59 -25.53 11.36
C LEU A 73 1.35 -26.52 10.46
N PRO A 74 0.74 -26.94 9.33
CA PRO A 74 1.41 -27.75 8.33
C PRO A 74 2.68 -27.10 7.75
N ASN A 75 3.66 -27.94 7.39
CA ASN A 75 4.94 -27.49 6.85
C ASN A 75 4.80 -26.75 5.51
N ASP A 76 3.85 -27.13 4.66
CA ASP A 76 3.57 -26.46 3.39
C ASP A 76 3.03 -25.04 3.58
N VAL A 77 2.39 -24.74 4.72
CA VAL A 77 1.98 -23.39 5.11
C VAL A 77 3.16 -22.60 5.68
N LEU A 78 3.91 -23.19 6.63
CA LEU A 78 5.00 -22.52 7.35
C LEU A 78 6.20 -22.20 6.44
N TYR A 79 6.55 -23.12 5.55
CA TYR A 79 7.76 -23.04 4.72
C TYR A 79 7.46 -22.69 3.26
N ARG A 80 6.23 -22.25 2.97
CA ARG A 80 5.86 -21.72 1.66
C ARG A 80 6.73 -20.50 1.29
N PRO A 81 7.01 -20.27 -0.01
CA PRO A 81 7.67 -19.05 -0.47
C PRO A 81 6.98 -17.77 0.01
N LYS A 82 7.76 -16.74 0.38
CA LYS A 82 7.22 -15.45 0.81
C LYS A 82 6.42 -14.83 -0.34
N MET A 83 5.15 -14.58 -0.09
CA MET A 83 4.28 -13.81 -0.97
C MET A 83 4.13 -12.41 -0.40
N GLY A 84 4.38 -11.39 -1.22
CA GLY A 84 4.09 -10.01 -0.86
C GLY A 84 2.59 -9.72 -0.86
N PHE A 85 2.20 -8.62 -0.22
CA PHE A 85 0.84 -8.07 -0.30
C PHE A 85 0.69 -7.21 -1.56
N SER A 86 1.04 -7.74 -2.73
CA SER A 86 0.95 -6.98 -3.98
C SER A 86 -0.51 -6.83 -4.41
N VAL A 87 -0.95 -5.59 -4.58
CA VAL A 87 -2.25 -5.29 -5.19
C VAL A 87 -2.21 -5.75 -6.66
N PRO A 88 -3.22 -6.48 -7.16
CA PRO A 88 -3.23 -7.00 -8.54
C PRO A 88 -3.62 -5.90 -9.54
N LEU A 89 -2.83 -4.82 -9.58
CA LEU A 89 -3.09 -3.61 -10.35
C LEU A 89 -3.33 -3.90 -11.83
N ALA A 90 -2.51 -4.75 -12.44
CA ALA A 90 -2.66 -5.12 -13.85
C ALA A 90 -4.04 -5.73 -14.15
N ARG A 91 -4.52 -6.62 -13.26
CA ARG A 91 -5.85 -7.22 -13.39
C ARG A 91 -6.94 -6.17 -13.21
N TRP A 92 -6.78 -5.26 -12.25
CA TRP A 92 -7.77 -4.23 -11.96
C TRP A 92 -7.86 -3.19 -13.08
N PHE A 93 -6.75 -2.66 -13.56
CA PHE A 93 -6.70 -1.66 -14.62
C PHE A 93 -7.08 -2.20 -16.01
N ARG A 94 -6.97 -3.51 -16.23
CA ARG A 94 -7.49 -4.17 -17.44
C ARG A 94 -8.98 -4.55 -17.32
N GLY A 95 -9.47 -4.72 -16.10
CA GLY A 95 -10.83 -5.18 -15.81
C GLY A 95 -11.67 -4.11 -15.10
N PRO A 96 -11.99 -4.29 -13.81
CA PRO A 96 -12.99 -3.49 -13.11
C PRO A 96 -12.68 -1.98 -13.04
N LEU A 97 -11.41 -1.58 -13.10
CA LEU A 97 -10.98 -0.18 -13.06
C LEU A 97 -10.61 0.37 -14.44
N ARG A 98 -10.87 -0.37 -15.52
CA ARG A 98 -10.45 -0.01 -16.88
C ARG A 98 -10.96 1.37 -17.29
N GLN A 99 -12.25 1.64 -17.09
CA GLN A 99 -12.85 2.92 -17.47
C GLN A 99 -12.30 4.07 -16.62
N ARG A 100 -12.21 3.87 -15.30
CA ARG A 100 -11.64 4.86 -14.37
C ARG A 100 -10.21 5.26 -14.74
N VAL A 101 -9.40 4.30 -15.21
CA VAL A 101 -8.05 4.58 -15.72
C VAL A 101 -8.09 5.48 -16.97
N GLN A 102 -8.98 5.19 -17.92
CA GLN A 102 -9.13 6.00 -19.12
C GLN A 102 -9.58 7.42 -18.77
N ASP A 103 -10.63 7.55 -17.96
CA ASP A 103 -11.22 8.84 -17.62
C ASP A 103 -10.23 9.75 -16.90
N ALA A 104 -9.46 9.20 -15.95
CA ALA A 104 -8.48 9.97 -15.20
C ALA A 104 -7.26 10.34 -16.07
N ILE A 105 -6.71 9.40 -16.83
CA ILE A 105 -5.45 9.62 -17.56
C ILE A 105 -5.67 10.38 -18.88
N LEU A 106 -6.76 10.10 -19.59
CA LEU A 106 -7.07 10.72 -20.88
C LEU A 106 -8.02 11.92 -20.76
N GLY A 107 -8.54 12.16 -19.55
CA GLY A 107 -9.42 13.28 -19.25
C GLY A 107 -8.76 14.65 -19.39
N ASP A 108 -9.58 15.68 -19.30
CA ASP A 108 -9.15 17.05 -19.57
C ASP A 108 -8.22 17.60 -18.48
N ARG A 109 -8.29 17.10 -17.23
CA ARG A 109 -7.47 17.59 -16.12
C ARG A 109 -5.97 17.43 -16.37
N LEU A 110 -5.51 16.23 -16.72
CA LEU A 110 -4.08 16.05 -17.02
C LEU A 110 -3.69 16.82 -18.28
N ARG A 111 -4.57 16.90 -19.27
CA ARG A 111 -4.33 17.61 -20.53
C ARG A 111 -4.17 19.12 -20.32
N SER A 112 -5.00 19.73 -19.47
CA SER A 112 -4.98 21.17 -19.22
C SER A 112 -3.73 21.63 -18.48
N THR A 113 -3.01 20.73 -17.79
CA THR A 113 -1.71 21.07 -17.18
C THR A 113 -0.64 21.45 -18.21
N GLY A 114 -0.77 20.97 -19.46
CA GLY A 114 0.27 21.13 -20.49
C GLY A 114 1.57 20.35 -20.22
N TRP A 115 1.62 19.50 -19.19
CA TRP A 115 2.83 18.76 -18.81
C TRP A 115 2.99 17.41 -19.50
N PHE A 116 1.91 16.86 -20.06
CA PHE A 116 1.89 15.50 -20.59
C PHE A 116 1.60 15.46 -22.08
N ASP A 117 2.35 14.60 -22.78
CA ASP A 117 2.06 14.25 -24.17
C ASP A 117 0.81 13.36 -24.24
N SER A 118 -0.27 13.90 -24.82
CA SER A 118 -1.55 13.20 -24.91
C SER A 118 -1.49 11.94 -25.77
N GLY A 119 -0.65 11.91 -26.81
CA GLY A 119 -0.47 10.74 -27.66
C GLY A 119 0.21 9.59 -26.91
N TYR A 120 1.22 9.91 -26.10
CA TYR A 120 1.91 8.94 -25.26
C TYR A 120 1.00 8.40 -24.15
N LEU A 121 0.19 9.26 -23.51
CA LEU A 121 -0.80 8.81 -22.53
C LEU A 121 -1.82 7.83 -23.15
N GLN A 122 -2.31 8.11 -24.36
CA GLN A 122 -3.18 7.19 -25.08
C GLN A 122 -2.49 5.86 -25.38
N HIS A 123 -1.25 5.89 -25.88
CA HIS A 123 -0.46 4.69 -26.13
C HIS A 123 -0.29 3.85 -24.85
N LEU A 124 0.10 4.49 -23.74
CA LEU A 124 0.36 3.85 -22.46
C LEU A 124 -0.90 3.13 -21.92
N VAL A 125 -2.05 3.81 -21.96
CA VAL A 125 -3.33 3.22 -21.52
C VAL A 125 -3.75 2.07 -22.44
N GLN A 126 -3.68 2.25 -23.77
CA GLN A 126 -4.08 1.22 -24.73
C GLN A 126 -3.20 -0.03 -24.65
N ALA A 127 -1.87 0.14 -24.63
CA ALA A 127 -0.92 -0.95 -24.53
C ALA A 127 -1.06 -1.73 -23.20
N HIS A 128 -1.43 -1.05 -22.11
CA HIS A 128 -1.73 -1.73 -20.85
C HIS A 128 -3.00 -2.56 -20.92
N GLN A 129 -4.07 -1.96 -21.43
CA GLN A 129 -5.39 -2.56 -21.45
C GLN A 129 -5.50 -3.72 -22.45
N SER A 130 -4.77 -3.66 -23.56
CA SER A 130 -4.68 -4.76 -24.52
C SER A 130 -3.83 -5.93 -24.02
N GLY A 131 -3.05 -5.73 -22.95
CA GLY A 131 -2.09 -6.71 -22.46
C GLY A 131 -0.77 -6.75 -23.23
N ALA A 132 -0.58 -5.88 -24.22
CA ALA A 132 0.67 -5.80 -24.99
C ALA A 132 1.88 -5.46 -24.11
N ARG A 133 1.69 -4.67 -23.05
CA ARG A 133 2.70 -4.39 -22.03
C ARG A 133 2.09 -4.14 -20.66
N ASP A 134 2.84 -4.39 -19.59
CA ASP A 134 2.44 -3.97 -18.25
C ASP A 134 2.96 -2.55 -17.95
N TYR A 135 2.02 -1.63 -17.73
CA TYR A 135 2.25 -0.24 -17.34
C TYR A 135 1.55 0.07 -15.99
N SER A 136 1.28 -0.95 -15.16
CA SER A 136 0.55 -0.77 -13.89
C SER A 136 1.21 0.27 -12.98
N ALA A 137 2.54 0.24 -12.84
CA ALA A 137 3.26 1.19 -12.00
C ALA A 137 3.10 2.65 -12.48
N PRO A 138 3.43 3.01 -13.74
CA PRO A 138 3.25 4.39 -14.20
C PRO A 138 1.78 4.81 -14.27
N ILE A 139 0.84 3.92 -14.60
CA ILE A 139 -0.60 4.20 -14.53
C ILE A 139 -1.00 4.57 -13.11
N TRP A 140 -0.58 3.78 -12.11
CA TRP A 140 -0.87 4.08 -10.71
C TRP A 140 -0.32 5.43 -10.28
N THR A 141 0.93 5.75 -10.65
CA THR A 141 1.53 7.07 -10.38
C THR A 141 0.70 8.20 -11.00
N LEU A 142 0.28 8.07 -12.25
CA LEU A 142 -0.56 9.07 -12.92
C LEU A 142 -1.94 9.20 -12.28
N LEU A 143 -2.55 8.10 -11.83
CA LEU A 143 -3.81 8.14 -11.11
C LEU A 143 -3.69 8.89 -9.78
N MET A 144 -2.63 8.62 -9.01
CA MET A 144 -2.38 9.32 -7.75
C MET A 144 -2.11 10.82 -8.01
N PHE A 145 -1.41 11.13 -9.09
CA PHE A 145 -1.14 12.52 -9.47
C PHE A 145 -2.40 13.27 -9.92
N GLU A 146 -3.24 12.66 -10.77
CA GLU A 146 -4.54 13.24 -11.14
C GLU A 146 -5.41 13.47 -9.91
N ALA A 147 -5.45 12.50 -9.00
CA ALA A 147 -6.21 12.62 -7.76
C ALA A 147 -5.68 13.75 -6.87
N PHE A 148 -4.36 13.92 -6.79
CA PHE A 148 -3.74 15.05 -6.08
C PHE A 148 -4.14 16.39 -6.69
N LEU A 149 -4.05 16.56 -8.02
CA LEU A 149 -4.50 17.79 -8.67
C LEU A 149 -5.96 18.08 -8.34
N ARG A 150 -6.82 17.08 -8.48
CA ARG A 150 -8.26 17.19 -8.23
C ARG A 150 -8.60 17.57 -6.79
N GLN A 151 -7.87 17.06 -5.80
CA GLN A 151 -8.19 17.24 -4.37
C GLN A 151 -7.41 18.37 -3.69
N VAL A 152 -6.24 18.75 -4.21
CA VAL A 152 -5.34 19.68 -3.51
C VAL A 152 -5.11 20.96 -4.31
N VAL A 153 -5.05 20.86 -5.64
CA VAL A 153 -4.79 22.02 -6.50
C VAL A 153 -6.08 22.70 -6.94
N ASP A 154 -7.05 21.90 -7.36
CA ASP A 154 -8.30 22.40 -7.97
C ASP A 154 -9.42 22.64 -6.96
N GLU A 155 -9.32 22.05 -5.76
CA GLU A 155 -10.30 22.29 -4.69
C GLU A 155 -10.00 23.65 -4.06
N PRO A 156 -10.94 24.61 -4.05
CA PRO A 156 -10.70 25.91 -3.42
C PRO A 156 -10.42 25.67 -1.94
N VAL A 157 -9.27 26.18 -1.46
CA VAL A 157 -8.93 26.18 -0.04
C VAL A 157 -10.12 26.82 0.68
N ALA A 158 -10.89 26.01 1.40
CA ALA A 158 -11.99 26.49 2.23
C ALA A 158 -11.39 27.50 3.22
N THR A 159 -11.58 28.78 2.92
CA THR A 159 -11.29 29.89 3.82
C THR A 159 -12.45 29.95 4.80
N ASP A 160 -12.47 29.03 5.76
CA ASP A 160 -13.03 29.39 7.06
C ASP A 160 -12.50 28.51 8.20
N SER A 161 -11.89 29.19 9.16
CA SER A 161 -11.58 28.71 10.49
C SER A 161 -12.88 28.66 11.29
N THR A 162 -13.55 27.50 11.39
CA THR A 162 -14.36 27.04 12.55
C THR A 162 -15.26 25.82 12.29
N ALA A 163 -15.40 25.31 11.07
CA ALA A 163 -16.32 24.20 10.79
C ALA A 163 -15.60 22.97 10.19
N ARG A 164 -14.86 22.20 11.00
CA ARG A 164 -14.32 20.88 10.57
C ARG A 164 -14.44 19.76 11.61
N ALA A 165 -15.40 19.85 12.52
CA ALA A 165 -15.75 18.71 13.37
C ALA A 165 -16.86 17.81 12.77
N GLY A 166 -17.64 18.30 11.80
CA GLY A 166 -18.80 17.57 11.25
C GLY A 166 -18.56 16.84 9.92
N ASP A 167 -17.75 17.39 9.01
CA ASP A 167 -17.82 17.00 7.60
C ASP A 167 -16.79 15.96 7.13
N LEU A 168 -15.91 15.49 8.02
CA LEU A 168 -15.01 14.36 7.72
C LEU A 168 -15.76 13.01 7.68
N LEU A 169 -17.04 12.96 8.04
CA LEU A 169 -17.83 11.72 8.09
C LEU A 169 -18.49 11.33 6.75
N VAL A 170 -18.47 12.18 5.71
CA VAL A 170 -19.21 11.91 4.45
C VAL A 170 -18.28 11.55 3.27
N ALA A 171 -16.97 11.75 3.38
CA ALA A 171 -16.01 11.36 2.33
C ALA A 171 -15.52 9.90 2.43
N ALA A 172 -16.14 9.09 3.29
CA ALA A 172 -15.85 7.66 3.47
C ALA A 172 -17.12 6.80 3.48
N GLN A 173 -18.05 7.07 2.55
CA GLN A 173 -19.07 6.12 2.10
C GLN A 173 -18.74 5.69 0.68
#